data_AF-A0AA42WZ21-F1
#
_entry.id   AF-A0AA42WZ21-F1
#
_cell.length_a   1.000
_cell.length_b   1.000
_cell.length_c   1.000
_cell.angle_alpha   90.00
_cell.angle_beta   90.00
_cell.angle_gamma   90.00
#
_symmetry.space_group_name_H-M   'P 1'
#
loop_
_entity.id
_entity.type
_entity.pdbx_description
1 polymer ?
#
loop_
_entity_poly.entity_id
_entity_poly.type
_entity_poly.pdbx_seq_one_letter_code
_entity_poly.pdbx_strand_id
1 'polypeptide(L)'
;MSEVAGIAIRWALYADLGLLFGLPLFALYAPGGGRTVQRHLPMGAMVACLACFGLLLSALGFAVQAAAMSGLPLTQPDFALLGDLINETAMGAALKARLVALLVLLFCVLLYRRQSRPAFIASTLAGALALATLAWSGHGAAGEGYPGWLQLVADLVHLLAAGAWVGALAAFLALVMPKAATGDMERVSLAEEALTGFSLVGTIIVALLILTG
;
A
#
# COMPACT_ATOMS: atom_id res chain seq x y z
N MET A 1 16.23 19.68 9.34
CA MET A 1 15.36 19.50 8.15
C MET A 1 15.24 18.04 7.71
N SER A 2 16.29 17.23 7.85
CA SER A 2 16.30 15.79 7.50
C SER A 2 15.28 14.95 8.27
N GLU A 3 15.06 15.22 9.56
CA GLU A 3 14.09 14.46 10.38
C GLU A 3 12.64 14.62 9.93
N VAL A 4 12.19 15.87 9.72
CA VAL A 4 10.83 16.16 9.25
C VAL A 4 10.60 15.53 7.86
N ALA A 5 11.60 15.61 6.97
CA ALA A 5 11.53 14.96 5.67
C ALA A 5 11.42 13.44 5.78
N GLY A 6 12.17 12.80 6.68
CA GLY A 6 12.09 11.37 6.93
C GLY A 6 10.72 10.93 7.47
N ILE A 7 10.15 11.69 8.40
CA ILE A 7 8.80 11.45 8.94
C ILE A 7 7.75 11.58 7.83
N ALA A 8 7.83 12.64 7.03
CA ALA A 8 6.89 12.88 5.92
C ALA A 8 6.94 11.77 4.87
N ILE A 9 8.14 11.32 4.46
CA ILE A 9 8.31 10.23 3.50
C ILE A 9 7.74 8.92 4.06
N ARG A 10 7.96 8.64 5.35
CA ARG A 10 7.44 7.43 5.99
C ARG A 10 5.90 7.44 6.00
N TRP A 11 5.28 8.55 6.37
CA TRP A 11 3.82 8.71 6.30
C TRP A 11 3.30 8.55 4.86
N ALA A 12 3.98 9.16 3.90
CA ALA A 12 3.63 9.05 2.49
C ALA A 12 3.71 7.59 2.00
N LEU A 13 4.73 6.83 2.40
CA LEU A 13 4.86 5.41 2.09
C LEU A 13 3.74 4.57 2.71
N TYR A 14 3.37 4.81 3.96
CA TYR A 14 2.24 4.10 4.59
C TYR A 14 0.93 4.36 3.85
N ALA A 15 0.66 5.63 3.51
CA ALA A 15 -0.54 5.99 2.77
C ALA A 15 -0.55 5.40 1.35
N ASP A 16 0.54 5.55 0.59
CA ASP A 16 0.67 5.08 -0.79
C ASP A 16 0.57 3.55 -0.88
N LEU A 17 1.37 2.82 -0.10
CA LEU A 17 1.35 1.36 -0.12
C LEU A 17 0.05 0.80 0.47
N GLY A 18 -0.54 1.50 1.45
CA GLY A 18 -1.86 1.19 1.98
C GLY A 18 -2.94 1.26 0.90
N LEU A 19 -2.91 2.32 0.06
CA LEU A 19 -3.81 2.46 -1.09
C LEU A 19 -3.54 1.40 -2.17
N LEU A 20 -2.28 1.09 -2.47
CA LEU A 20 -1.91 0.04 -3.43
C LEU A 20 -2.38 -1.36 -3.00
N PHE A 21 -2.49 -1.61 -1.71
CA PHE A 21 -3.10 -2.81 -1.17
C PHE A 21 -4.63 -2.74 -1.19
N GLY A 22 -5.21 -1.68 -0.60
CA GLY A 22 -6.64 -1.61 -0.33
C GLY A 22 -7.51 -1.38 -1.56
N LEU A 23 -7.04 -0.65 -2.59
CA LEU A 23 -7.82 -0.40 -3.80
C LEU A 23 -8.07 -1.69 -4.61
N PRO A 24 -7.06 -2.52 -4.93
CA PRO A 24 -7.30 -3.83 -5.54
C PRO A 24 -8.14 -4.75 -4.66
N LEU A 25 -7.96 -4.73 -3.34
CA LEU A 25 -8.76 -5.53 -2.41
C LEU A 25 -10.24 -5.14 -2.47
N PHE A 26 -10.54 -3.83 -2.48
CA PHE A 26 -11.89 -3.31 -2.66
C PHE A 26 -12.54 -3.86 -3.93
N ALA A 27 -11.80 -3.86 -5.04
CA ALA A 27 -12.29 -4.39 -6.31
C ALA A 27 -12.61 -5.90 -6.29
N LEU A 28 -12.07 -6.67 -5.33
CA LEU A 28 -12.35 -8.11 -5.20
C LEU A 28 -13.67 -8.40 -4.48
N TYR A 29 -14.02 -7.61 -3.45
CA TYR A 29 -15.24 -7.82 -2.67
C TYR A 29 -16.39 -6.89 -3.08
N ALA A 30 -16.14 -5.84 -3.86
CA ALA A 30 -17.19 -4.97 -4.37
C ALA A 30 -18.21 -5.76 -5.21
N PRO A 31 -19.51 -5.40 -5.15
CA PRO A 31 -20.55 -6.02 -5.97
C PRO A 31 -20.22 -5.96 -7.47
N GLY A 32 -20.41 -7.07 -8.17
CA GLY A 32 -20.01 -7.23 -9.57
C GLY A 32 -18.49 -7.36 -9.81
N GLY A 33 -17.69 -7.29 -8.74
CA GLY A 33 -16.24 -7.47 -8.74
C GLY A 33 -15.49 -6.42 -9.55
N GLY A 34 -14.22 -6.74 -9.83
CA GLY A 34 -13.30 -5.75 -10.37
C GLY A 34 -13.67 -5.20 -11.76
N ARG A 35 -14.48 -5.91 -12.56
CA ARG A 35 -14.96 -5.39 -13.85
C ARG A 35 -15.93 -4.23 -13.67
N THR A 36 -16.86 -4.36 -12.72
CA THR A 36 -17.85 -3.31 -12.42
C THR A 36 -17.18 -2.08 -11.84
N VAL A 37 -16.20 -2.28 -10.95
CA VAL A 37 -15.39 -1.20 -10.39
C VAL A 37 -14.58 -0.48 -11.49
N GLN A 38 -13.97 -1.22 -12.42
CA GLN A 38 -13.21 -0.65 -13.54
C GLN A 38 -14.06 0.19 -14.52
N ARG A 39 -15.38 -0.02 -14.59
CA ARG A 39 -16.27 0.81 -15.43
C ARG A 39 -16.44 2.22 -14.85
N HIS A 40 -16.41 2.34 -13.53
CA HIS A 40 -16.69 3.59 -12.83
C HIS A 40 -15.44 4.28 -12.31
N LEU A 41 -14.39 3.52 -12.02
CA LEU A 41 -13.10 4.00 -11.52
C LEU A 41 -11.95 3.64 -12.47
N PRO A 42 -11.02 4.57 -12.74
CA PRO A 42 -9.85 4.31 -13.57
C PRO A 42 -8.77 3.52 -12.79
N MET A 43 -9.12 2.32 -12.32
CA MET A 43 -8.28 1.49 -11.43
C MET A 43 -6.87 1.29 -11.96
N GLY A 44 -6.71 1.07 -13.28
CA GLY A 44 -5.40 0.91 -13.89
C GLY A 44 -4.52 2.16 -13.75
N ALA A 45 -5.08 3.35 -14.00
CA ALA A 45 -4.36 4.61 -13.85
C ALA A 45 -4.05 4.92 -12.38
N MET A 46 -5.02 4.72 -11.48
CA MET A 46 -4.82 4.93 -10.05
C MET A 46 -3.69 4.05 -9.49
N VAL A 47 -3.75 2.74 -9.75
CA VAL A 47 -2.71 1.80 -9.29
C VAL A 47 -1.36 2.07 -9.96
N ALA A 48 -1.32 2.42 -11.25
CA ALA A 48 -0.08 2.76 -11.91
C ALA A 48 0.56 4.05 -11.36
N CYS A 49 -0.23 5.11 -11.15
CA CYS A 49 0.24 6.36 -10.58
C CYS A 49 0.78 6.14 -9.16
N LEU A 50 0.05 5.43 -8.31
CA LEU A 50 0.49 5.07 -6.96
C LEU A 50 1.75 4.20 -7.01
N ALA A 51 1.83 3.20 -7.88
CA ALA A 51 3.02 2.35 -7.97
C ALA A 51 4.27 3.12 -8.41
N CYS A 52 4.14 4.04 -9.37
CA CYS A 52 5.23 4.95 -9.75
C CYS A 52 5.63 5.89 -8.61
N PHE A 53 4.65 6.40 -7.85
CA PHE A 53 4.92 7.25 -6.70
C PHE A 53 5.58 6.48 -5.56
N GLY A 54 5.13 5.26 -5.27
CA GLY A 54 5.73 4.33 -4.32
C GLY A 54 7.16 3.95 -4.67
N LEU A 55 7.50 3.79 -5.97
CA LEU A 55 8.88 3.58 -6.41
C LEU A 55 9.76 4.78 -6.06
N LEU A 56 9.29 5.99 -6.36
CA LEU A 56 9.99 7.23 -6.05
C LEU A 56 10.17 7.41 -4.54
N LEU A 57 9.09 7.25 -3.76
CA LEU A 57 9.13 7.36 -2.30
C LEU A 57 10.03 6.29 -1.67
N SER A 58 10.09 5.08 -2.23
CA SER A 58 10.94 4.02 -1.71
C SER A 58 12.42 4.33 -1.92
N ALA A 59 12.79 4.86 -3.09
CA ALA A 59 14.15 5.30 -3.37
C ALA A 59 14.55 6.50 -2.49
N LEU A 60 13.68 7.51 -2.38
CA LEU A 60 13.92 8.69 -1.53
C LEU A 60 14.00 8.31 -0.05
N GLY A 61 13.10 7.46 0.44
CA GLY A 61 13.08 7.00 1.82
C GLY A 61 14.34 6.24 2.19
N PHE A 62 14.82 5.36 1.31
CA PHE A 62 16.08 4.66 1.50
C PHE A 62 17.29 5.60 1.50
N ALA A 63 17.34 6.56 0.57
CA ALA A 63 18.42 7.54 0.51
C ALA A 63 18.46 8.43 1.76
N VAL A 64 17.31 8.89 2.25
CA VAL A 64 17.19 9.66 3.50
C VAL A 64 17.66 8.84 4.70
N GLN A 65 17.31 7.55 4.75
CA GLN A 65 17.72 6.66 5.83
C GLN A 65 19.24 6.40 5.81
N ALA A 66 19.81 6.15 4.63
CA ALA A 66 21.25 5.98 4.47
C ALA A 66 22.03 7.25 4.85
N ALA A 67 21.56 8.43 4.43
CA ALA A 67 22.13 9.72 4.81
C ALA A 67 22.07 9.97 6.33
N ALA A 68 20.98 9.56 6.99
CA ALA A 68 20.87 9.64 8.43
C ALA A 68 21.86 8.72 9.16
N MET A 69 22.20 7.56 8.58
CA MET A 69 23.19 6.62 9.13
C MET A 69 24.63 7.06 8.90
N SER A 70 24.96 7.61 7.73
CA SER A 70 26.31 8.07 7.40
C SER A 70 26.64 9.45 7.99
N GLY A 71 25.63 10.22 8.38
CA GLY A 71 25.78 11.62 8.81
C GLY A 71 26.10 12.58 7.66
N LEU A 72 26.12 12.10 6.41
CA LEU A 72 26.40 12.90 5.21
C LEU A 72 25.12 13.52 4.62
N PRO A 73 25.20 14.68 3.96
CA PRO A 73 24.06 15.26 3.28
C PRO A 73 23.68 14.45 2.03
N LEU A 74 22.40 14.48 1.65
CA LEU A 74 21.87 13.81 0.44
C LEU A 74 22.56 14.23 -0.86
N THR A 75 23.18 15.40 -0.88
CA THR A 75 23.94 15.92 -2.03
C THR A 75 25.32 15.28 -2.18
N GLN A 76 25.81 14.57 -1.16
CA GLN A 76 27.07 13.85 -1.15
C GLN A 76 26.85 12.41 -0.65
N PRO A 77 26.15 11.58 -1.44
CA PRO A 77 25.86 10.21 -1.05
C PRO A 77 27.13 9.36 -0.99
N ASP A 78 27.27 8.58 0.08
CA ASP A 78 28.27 7.52 0.16
C ASP A 78 27.76 6.28 -0.58
N PHE A 79 28.25 6.11 -1.82
CA PHE A 79 27.85 5.01 -2.68
C PHE A 79 28.34 3.64 -2.19
N ALA A 80 29.44 3.58 -1.44
CA ALA A 80 29.91 2.33 -0.86
C ALA A 80 28.94 1.87 0.23
N LEU A 81 28.62 2.77 1.17
CA LEU A 81 27.64 2.51 2.22
C LEU A 81 26.26 2.15 1.66
N LEU A 82 25.80 2.84 0.61
CA LEU A 82 24.53 2.48 -0.06
C LEU A 82 24.57 1.06 -0.64
N GLY A 83 25.69 0.67 -1.24
CA GLY A 83 25.91 -0.68 -1.75
C GLY A 83 25.82 -1.73 -0.65
N ASP A 84 26.49 -1.47 0.47
CA ASP A 84 26.50 -2.36 1.64
C ASP A 84 25.10 -2.46 2.26
N LEU A 85 24.39 -1.33 2.45
CA LEU A 85 23.02 -1.34 2.96
C LEU A 85 22.07 -2.13 2.06
N ILE A 86 22.17 -2.00 0.73
CA ILE A 86 21.28 -2.70 -0.21
C ILE A 86 21.50 -4.23 -0.20
N ASN A 87 22.75 -4.66 -0.03
CA ASN A 87 23.13 -6.05 -0.23
C ASN A 87 23.26 -6.84 1.07
N GLU A 88 23.71 -6.21 2.15
CA GLU A 88 24.11 -6.89 3.38
C GLU A 88 23.11 -6.72 4.53
N THR A 89 22.07 -5.90 4.34
CA THR A 89 21.09 -5.62 5.41
C THR A 89 19.69 -6.13 5.12
N ALA A 90 18.95 -6.43 6.19
CA ALA A 90 17.52 -6.75 6.11
C ALA A 90 16.70 -5.60 5.50
N MET A 91 17.14 -4.35 5.71
CA MET A 91 16.53 -3.16 5.10
C MET A 91 16.68 -3.15 3.58
N GLY A 92 17.87 -3.51 3.07
CA GLY A 92 18.11 -3.68 1.65
C GLY A 92 17.26 -4.80 1.03
N ALA A 93 17.11 -5.92 1.74
CA ALA A 93 16.22 -7.01 1.34
C ALA A 93 14.74 -6.56 1.27
N ALA A 94 14.27 -5.83 2.29
CA ALA A 94 12.92 -5.26 2.33
C ALA A 94 12.68 -4.26 1.19
N LEU A 95 13.65 -3.41 0.88
CA LEU A 95 13.57 -2.50 -0.27
C LEU A 95 13.46 -3.28 -1.58
N LYS A 96 14.33 -4.27 -1.82
CA LYS A 96 14.30 -5.10 -3.03
C LYS A 96 12.95 -5.80 -3.20
N ALA A 97 12.43 -6.40 -2.13
CA ALA A 97 11.12 -7.05 -2.14
C ALA A 97 9.99 -6.06 -2.49
N ARG A 98 10.04 -4.85 -1.92
CA ARG A 98 9.07 -3.79 -2.24
C ARG A 98 9.15 -3.36 -3.70
N LEU A 99 10.35 -3.12 -4.23
CA LEU A 99 10.54 -2.72 -5.62
C LEU A 99 10.00 -3.80 -6.58
N VAL A 100 10.28 -5.07 -6.31
CA VAL A 100 9.74 -6.19 -7.10
C VAL A 100 8.20 -6.19 -7.03
N ALA A 101 7.62 -6.03 -5.84
CA ALA A 101 6.17 -5.98 -5.68
C ALA A 101 5.52 -4.82 -6.46
N LEU A 102 6.15 -3.64 -6.47
CA LEU A 102 5.70 -2.48 -7.24
C LEU A 102 5.79 -2.71 -8.76
N LEU A 103 6.84 -3.39 -9.24
CA LEU A 103 6.95 -3.78 -10.65
C LEU A 103 5.87 -4.82 -11.03
N VAL A 104 5.56 -5.76 -10.14
CA VAL A 104 4.46 -6.72 -10.33
C VAL A 104 3.11 -5.99 -10.40
N LEU A 105 2.89 -4.98 -9.57
CA LEU A 105 1.68 -4.13 -9.64
C LEU A 105 1.56 -3.44 -11.00
N LEU A 106 2.63 -2.81 -11.49
CA LEU A 106 2.66 -2.20 -12.83
C LEU A 106 2.36 -3.21 -13.95
N PHE A 107 2.88 -4.43 -13.84
CA PHE A 107 2.56 -5.50 -14.78
C PHE A 107 1.09 -5.94 -14.69
N CYS A 108 0.53 -6.07 -13.47
CA CYS A 108 -0.87 -6.44 -13.28
C CYS A 108 -1.83 -5.44 -13.90
N VAL A 109 -1.51 -4.14 -13.89
CA VAL A 109 -2.32 -3.09 -14.54
C VAL A 109 -2.55 -3.38 -16.02
N LEU A 110 -1.56 -3.95 -16.72
CA LEU A 110 -1.69 -4.33 -18.13
C LEU A 110 -2.71 -5.47 -18.34
N LEU A 111 -2.94 -6.28 -17.30
CA LEU A 111 -3.83 -7.43 -17.33
C LEU A 111 -5.26 -7.10 -16.87
N TYR A 112 -5.51 -5.92 -16.31
CA TYR A 112 -6.81 -5.53 -15.75
C TYR A 112 -7.96 -5.68 -16.73
N ARG A 113 -7.75 -5.30 -18.00
CA ARG A 113 -8.77 -5.41 -19.05
C ARG A 113 -9.03 -6.85 -19.50
N ARG A 114 -8.00 -7.71 -19.51
CA ARG A 114 -8.07 -9.07 -20.06
C ARG A 114 -8.45 -10.11 -19.00
N GLN A 115 -7.91 -9.98 -17.80
CA GLN A 115 -8.03 -10.95 -16.71
C GLN A 115 -8.31 -10.28 -15.36
N SER A 116 -9.39 -9.49 -15.31
CA SER A 116 -9.79 -8.68 -14.13
C SER A 116 -9.58 -9.36 -12.76
N ARG A 117 -10.25 -10.48 -12.46
CA ARG A 117 -10.20 -11.13 -11.14
C ARG A 117 -8.79 -11.60 -10.74
N PRO A 118 -8.07 -12.44 -11.51
CA PRO A 118 -6.73 -12.88 -11.11
C PRO A 118 -5.72 -11.71 -11.08
N ALA A 119 -5.86 -10.71 -11.96
CA ALA A 119 -5.00 -9.53 -11.92
C ALA A 119 -5.22 -8.69 -10.65
N PHE A 120 -6.46 -8.57 -10.16
CA PHE A 120 -6.75 -7.92 -8.88
C PHE A 120 -6.28 -8.75 -7.68
N ILE A 121 -6.37 -10.07 -7.72
CA ILE A 121 -5.79 -10.95 -6.68
C ILE A 121 -4.28 -10.74 -6.62
N ALA A 122 -3.59 -10.84 -7.76
CA ALA A 122 -2.15 -10.62 -7.84
C ALA A 122 -1.75 -9.21 -7.39
N SER A 123 -2.51 -8.19 -7.76
CA SER A 123 -2.28 -6.81 -7.30
C SER A 123 -2.47 -6.68 -5.79
N THR A 124 -3.50 -7.30 -5.22
CA THR A 124 -3.76 -7.28 -3.77
C THR A 124 -2.60 -7.93 -3.01
N LEU A 125 -2.13 -9.09 -3.47
CA LEU A 125 -1.00 -9.80 -2.86
C LEU A 125 0.32 -9.02 -2.99
N ALA A 126 0.56 -8.41 -4.16
CA ALA A 126 1.73 -7.56 -4.37
C ALA A 126 1.68 -6.29 -3.50
N GLY A 127 0.53 -5.64 -3.40
CA GLY A 127 0.32 -4.50 -2.50
C GLY A 127 0.51 -4.89 -1.03
N ALA A 128 -0.02 -6.04 -0.61
CA ALA A 128 0.18 -6.58 0.74
C ALA A 128 1.66 -6.82 1.04
N LEU A 129 2.39 -7.44 0.10
CA LEU A 129 3.83 -7.67 0.23
C LEU A 129 4.59 -6.35 0.33
N ALA A 130 4.29 -5.37 -0.54
CA ALA A 130 4.91 -4.05 -0.50
C ALA A 130 4.67 -3.36 0.85
N LEU A 131 3.43 -3.38 1.35
CA LEU A 131 3.06 -2.80 2.64
C LEU A 131 3.76 -3.52 3.81
N ALA A 132 3.81 -4.85 3.78
CA ALA A 132 4.47 -5.67 4.79
C ALA A 132 5.96 -5.34 4.95
N THR A 133 6.64 -4.93 3.87
CA THR A 133 8.05 -4.53 3.96
C THR A 133 8.29 -3.32 4.87
N LEU A 134 7.26 -2.49 5.15
CA LEU A 134 7.38 -1.38 6.09
C LEU A 134 7.45 -1.85 7.55
N ALA A 135 6.78 -2.96 7.90
CA ALA A 135 6.84 -3.55 9.25
C ALA A 135 8.27 -3.99 9.60
N TRP A 136 9.03 -4.44 8.59
CA TRP A 136 10.42 -4.89 8.77
C TRP A 136 11.42 -3.75 9.02
N SER A 137 11.05 -2.51 8.68
CA SER A 137 11.88 -1.32 8.95
C SER A 137 11.67 -0.71 10.34
N GLY A 138 10.75 -1.26 11.15
CA GLY A 138 10.43 -0.83 12.51
C GLY A 138 11.03 -1.70 13.61
N HIS A 139 10.73 -1.37 14.88
CA HIS A 139 11.26 -2.07 16.07
C HIS A 139 10.86 -3.56 16.19
N GLY A 140 9.88 -4.04 15.41
CA GLY A 140 9.46 -5.45 15.42
C GLY A 140 10.54 -6.44 14.94
N ALA A 141 11.46 -6.01 14.07
CA ALA A 141 12.62 -6.81 13.67
C ALA A 141 13.78 -6.76 14.69
N ALA A 142 13.69 -5.89 15.71
CA ALA A 142 14.72 -5.69 16.73
C ALA A 142 14.44 -6.45 18.04
N GLY A 143 13.25 -7.03 18.22
CA GLY A 143 12.92 -7.82 19.40
C GLY A 143 13.44 -9.26 19.26
N GLU A 144 14.51 -9.61 19.99
CA GLU A 144 14.95 -10.99 20.10
C GLU A 144 13.89 -11.84 20.84
N GLY A 145 13.44 -12.95 20.22
CA GLY A 145 12.57 -13.95 20.83
C GLY A 145 11.07 -13.89 20.44
N TYR A 146 10.26 -14.73 21.10
CA TYR A 146 8.82 -14.89 20.85
C TYR A 146 7.99 -13.58 20.91
N PRO A 147 8.26 -12.63 21.84
CA PRO A 147 7.52 -11.36 21.90
C PRO A 147 7.73 -10.46 20.67
N GLY A 148 8.92 -10.49 20.05
CA GLY A 148 9.21 -9.72 18.84
C GLY A 148 8.39 -10.20 17.64
N TRP A 149 8.24 -11.51 17.48
CA TRP A 149 7.41 -12.10 16.42
C TRP A 149 5.92 -11.78 16.59
N LEU A 150 5.42 -11.77 17.82
CA LEU A 150 4.03 -11.38 18.09
C LEU A 150 3.77 -9.92 17.72
N GLN A 151 4.68 -9.01 18.10
CA GLN A 151 4.57 -7.60 17.73
C GLN A 151 4.62 -7.43 16.21
N LEU A 152 5.55 -8.09 15.52
CA LEU A 152 5.66 -8.01 14.08
C LEU A 152 4.39 -8.48 13.36
N VAL A 153 3.78 -9.57 13.83
CA VAL A 153 2.51 -10.07 13.29
C VAL A 153 1.37 -9.09 13.59
N ALA A 154 1.31 -8.54 14.79
CA ALA A 154 0.32 -7.52 15.16
C ALA A 154 0.47 -6.28 14.26
N ASP A 155 1.68 -5.76 14.09
CA ASP A 155 1.99 -4.63 13.20
C ASP A 155 1.57 -4.95 11.75
N LEU A 156 1.89 -6.14 11.25
CA LEU A 156 1.51 -6.55 9.90
C LEU A 156 -0.02 -6.59 9.72
N VAL A 157 -0.73 -7.21 10.67
CA VAL A 157 -2.19 -7.28 10.66
C VAL A 157 -2.80 -5.89 10.77
N HIS A 158 -2.25 -5.03 11.63
CA HIS A 158 -2.68 -3.64 11.77
C HIS A 158 -2.51 -2.86 10.46
N LEU A 159 -1.33 -2.94 9.84
CA LEU A 159 -1.04 -2.27 8.57
C LEU A 159 -1.97 -2.74 7.46
N LEU A 160 -2.20 -4.05 7.34
CA LEU A 160 -3.12 -4.60 6.34
C LEU A 160 -4.56 -4.14 6.62
N ALA A 161 -5.03 -4.18 7.87
CA ALA A 161 -6.36 -3.69 8.23
C ALA A 161 -6.51 -2.19 7.92
N ALA A 162 -5.53 -1.37 8.29
CA ALA A 162 -5.51 0.05 8.01
C ALA A 162 -5.48 0.33 6.49
N GLY A 163 -4.65 -0.41 5.73
CA GLY A 163 -4.59 -0.30 4.27
C GLY A 163 -5.91 -0.68 3.60
N ALA A 164 -6.55 -1.76 4.04
CA ALA A 164 -7.87 -2.16 3.57
C ALA A 164 -8.92 -1.07 3.85
N TRP A 165 -8.92 -0.50 5.06
CA TRP A 165 -9.82 0.58 5.46
C TRP A 165 -9.62 1.84 4.59
N VAL A 166 -8.38 2.32 4.48
CA VAL A 166 -8.03 3.52 3.71
C VAL A 166 -8.34 3.32 2.23
N GLY A 167 -8.03 2.15 1.66
CA GLY A 167 -8.34 1.85 0.26
C GLY A 167 -9.83 1.79 -0.02
N ALA A 168 -10.63 1.23 0.89
CA ALA A 168 -12.08 1.26 0.78
C ALA A 168 -12.62 2.70 0.83
N LEU A 169 -12.15 3.51 1.78
CA LEU A 169 -12.54 4.92 1.89
C LEU A 169 -12.19 5.71 0.62
N ALA A 170 -10.98 5.51 0.08
CA ALA A 170 -10.57 6.13 -1.17
C ALA A 170 -11.43 5.71 -2.36
N ALA A 171 -11.81 4.43 -2.45
CA ALA A 171 -12.72 3.93 -3.49
C ALA A 171 -14.11 4.54 -3.36
N PHE A 172 -14.68 4.59 -2.15
CA PHE A 172 -15.98 5.24 -1.90
C PHE A 172 -15.95 6.73 -2.25
N LEU A 173 -14.93 7.46 -1.80
CA LEU A 173 -14.74 8.86 -2.17
C LEU A 173 -14.64 9.04 -3.69
N ALA A 174 -13.89 8.17 -4.37
CA ALA A 174 -13.77 8.24 -5.83
C ALA A 174 -15.08 7.91 -6.57
N LEU A 175 -15.95 7.08 -5.99
CA LEU A 175 -17.28 6.79 -6.54
C LEU A 175 -18.26 7.96 -6.35
N VAL A 176 -18.14 8.71 -5.24
CA VAL A 176 -19.12 9.74 -4.83
C VAL A 176 -18.70 11.18 -5.16
N MET A 177 -17.40 11.50 -5.18
CA MET A 177 -16.89 12.88 -5.35
C MET A 177 -16.93 13.51 -6.74
N PRO A 178 -16.85 12.77 -7.88
CA PRO A 178 -16.97 13.42 -9.19
C PRO A 178 -18.25 14.25 -9.20
N LYS A 179 -18.18 15.52 -9.69
CA LYS A 179 -19.37 16.36 -9.90
C LYS A 179 -20.42 15.43 -10.48
N ALA A 180 -21.47 15.16 -9.72
CA ALA A 180 -22.62 14.45 -10.19
C ALA A 180 -23.09 15.24 -11.41
N ALA A 181 -22.58 14.86 -12.59
CA ALA A 181 -23.21 15.17 -13.85
C ALA A 181 -24.53 14.45 -13.68
N THR A 182 -25.51 15.22 -13.22
CA THR A 182 -26.87 14.86 -12.86
C THR A 182 -27.32 13.64 -13.67
N GLY A 183 -27.23 12.42 -13.11
CA GLY A 183 -27.66 11.22 -13.82
C GLY A 183 -26.93 9.90 -13.61
N ASP A 184 -25.75 9.83 -12.98
CA ASP A 184 -25.04 8.53 -12.85
C ASP A 184 -25.52 7.72 -11.63
N MET A 185 -26.82 7.37 -11.62
CA MET A 185 -27.48 6.58 -10.57
C MET A 185 -26.80 5.22 -10.36
N GLU A 186 -26.13 4.69 -11.39
CA GLU A 186 -25.40 3.41 -11.35
C GLU A 186 -24.19 3.46 -10.39
N ARG A 187 -23.49 4.60 -10.31
CA ARG A 187 -22.41 4.79 -9.34
C ARG A 187 -22.92 4.84 -7.90
N VAL A 188 -24.04 5.52 -7.70
CA VAL A 188 -24.67 5.66 -6.38
C VAL A 188 -25.18 4.31 -5.90
N SER A 189 -25.86 3.55 -6.76
CA SER A 189 -26.30 2.18 -6.44
C SER A 189 -25.12 1.25 -6.18
N LEU A 190 -24.04 1.34 -6.96
CA LEU A 190 -22.83 0.55 -6.73
C LEU A 190 -22.19 0.92 -5.37
N ALA A 191 -22.15 2.20 -5.01
CA ALA A 191 -21.63 2.64 -3.72
C ALA A 191 -22.51 2.15 -2.56
N GLU A 192 -23.83 2.20 -2.69
CA GLU A 192 -24.79 1.69 -1.70
C GLU A 192 -24.65 0.17 -1.49
N GLU A 193 -24.61 -0.59 -2.58
CA GLU A 193 -24.47 -2.05 -2.53
C GLU A 193 -23.09 -2.43 -1.98
N ALA A 194 -22.03 -1.69 -2.37
CA ALA A 194 -20.69 -1.88 -1.84
C ALA A 194 -20.59 -1.52 -0.35
N LEU A 195 -21.30 -0.48 0.13
CA LEU A 195 -21.37 -0.13 1.56
C LEU A 195 -22.06 -1.23 2.36
N THR A 196 -23.14 -1.78 1.82
CA THR A 196 -23.87 -2.91 2.43
C THR A 196 -22.96 -4.14 2.54
N GLY A 197 -22.26 -4.49 1.46
CA GLY A 197 -21.27 -5.58 1.46
C GLY A 197 -20.04 -5.30 2.32
N PHE A 198 -19.66 -4.03 2.47
CA PHE A 198 -18.54 -3.60 3.31
C PHE A 198 -18.88 -3.66 4.81
N SER A 199 -20.14 -3.76 5.23
CA SER A 199 -20.49 -3.81 6.67
C SER A 199 -19.75 -4.91 7.44
N LEU A 200 -19.71 -6.15 6.90
CA LEU A 200 -18.98 -7.27 7.50
C LEU A 200 -17.46 -7.05 7.43
N VAL A 201 -16.95 -6.69 6.25
CA VAL A 201 -15.52 -6.48 6.01
C VAL A 201 -14.98 -5.35 6.91
N GLY A 202 -15.70 -4.24 6.98
CA GLY A 202 -15.42 -3.10 7.84
C GLY A 202 -15.46 -3.46 9.32
N THR A 203 -16.42 -4.29 9.75
CA THR A 203 -16.47 -4.77 11.14
C THR A 203 -15.23 -5.60 11.48
N ILE A 204 -14.83 -6.52 10.60
CA ILE A 204 -13.62 -7.32 10.76
C ILE A 204 -12.38 -6.42 10.81
N ILE A 205 -12.28 -5.45 9.89
CA ILE A 205 -11.16 -4.49 9.85
C ILE A 205 -11.07 -3.70 11.16
N VAL A 206 -12.18 -3.15 11.65
CA VAL A 206 -12.21 -2.39 12.91
C VAL A 206 -11.83 -3.28 14.09
N ALA A 207 -12.34 -4.51 14.15
CA ALA A 207 -11.96 -5.47 15.19
C ALA A 207 -10.44 -5.77 15.15
N LEU A 208 -9.88 -5.99 13.97
CA LEU A 208 -8.43 -6.22 13.81
C LEU A 208 -7.62 -5.00 14.24
N LEU A 209 -8.04 -3.78 13.89
CA LEU A 209 -7.38 -2.56 14.33
C LEU A 209 -7.39 -2.45 15.86
N ILE A 210 -8.54 -2.63 16.51
CA ILE A 210 -8.65 -2.59 17.98
C ILE A 210 -7.76 -3.65 18.65
N LEU A 211 -7.72 -4.86 18.10
CA LEU A 211 -6.94 -5.96 18.66
C LEU A 211 -5.43 -5.77 18.49
N THR A 212 -5.00 -5.01 17.49
CA THR A 212 -3.59 -4.82 17.16
C THR A 212 -3.03 -3.47 17.60
N GLY A 213 -3.90 -2.49 17.93
CA GLY A 213 -3.54 -1.20 18.50
C GLY A 213 -3.69 -0.05 17.53
#